data_AF-A0A4R3JIU7-F1
#
_entry.id   AF-A0A4R3JIU7-F1
#
_cell.length_a   1.000
_cell.length_b   1.000
_cell.length_c   1.000
_cell.angle_alpha   90.00
_cell.angle_beta   90.00
_cell.angle_gamma   90.00
#
_symmetry.space_group_name_H-M   'P 1'
#
loop_
_entity.id
_entity.type
_entity.pdbx_description
1 polymer ?
#
loop_
_entity_poly.entity_id
_entity_poly.type
_entity_poly.pdbx_seq_one_letter_code
_entity_poly.pdbx_strand_id
1 'polypeptide(L)' 'MVEEKRWKLGEDIDRYDNLLDSISFDELIVTVHCNCREITQEAVEKELNRIFAIRIQDMQCLLEKNIDEIIAEAKKGRES' A
#
# COMPACT_ATOMS: atom_id res chain seq x y z
N MET A 1 10.23 -4.34 24.52
CA MET A 1 8.91 -4.77 24.03
C MET A 1 8.73 -4.07 22.70
N VAL A 2 8.43 -4.79 21.62
CA VAL A 2 8.24 -4.14 20.31
C VAL A 2 6.84 -3.52 20.37
N GLU A 3 6.76 -2.18 20.37
CA GLU A 3 5.47 -1.49 20.31
C GLU A 3 4.78 -1.85 18.98
N GLU A 4 3.53 -2.30 19.06
CA GLU A 4 2.71 -2.58 17.88
C GLU A 4 2.40 -1.27 17.15
N LYS A 5 2.76 -1.19 15.86
CA LYS A 5 2.41 -0.04 15.01
C LYS A 5 0.90 0.14 14.96
N ARG A 6 0.42 1.34 15.27
CA ARG A 6 -1.00 1.71 15.20
C ARG A 6 -1.42 2.10 13.80
N TRP A 7 -0.45 2.34 12.92
CA TRP A 7 -0.65 2.71 11.52
C TRP A 7 -1.50 3.97 11.39
N LYS A 8 -1.22 4.96 12.25
CA LYS A 8 -1.89 6.26 12.27
C LYS A 8 -0.99 7.39 11.77
N LEU A 9 -1.58 8.27 10.95
CA LEU A 9 -0.96 9.49 10.44
C LEU A 9 -0.64 10.44 11.61
N GLY A 10 0.60 10.90 11.69
CA GLY A 10 1.09 11.74 12.79
C GLY A 10 1.52 10.98 14.05
N GLU A 11 1.31 9.66 14.10
CA GLU A 11 1.90 8.75 15.09
C GLU A 11 3.00 7.91 14.42
N ASP A 12 2.61 6.80 13.80
CA ASP A 12 3.52 5.83 13.17
C ASP A 12 3.78 6.09 11.69
N ILE A 13 2.93 6.91 11.05
CA ILE A 13 2.94 7.18 9.61
C ILE A 13 3.13 8.68 9.39
N ASP A 14 4.10 9.05 8.56
CA ASP A 14 4.33 10.42 8.15
C ASP A 14 3.54 10.77 6.88
N ARG A 15 3.25 12.05 6.67
CA ARG A 15 2.59 12.56 5.45
C ARG A 15 3.39 12.32 4.16
N TYR A 16 4.68 12.05 4.28
CA TYR A 16 5.57 11.71 3.18
C TYR A 16 5.70 10.20 2.95
N ASP A 17 5.12 9.37 3.81
CA ASP A 17 5.05 7.93 3.58
C ASP A 17 4.11 7.60 2.42
N ASN A 18 4.41 6.50 1.74
CA ASN A 18 3.59 6.02 0.63
C ASN A 18 2.29 5.43 1.17
N LEU A 19 1.16 5.92 0.66
CA LEU A 19 -0.16 5.35 0.97
C LEU A 19 -0.34 3.94 0.37
N LEU A 20 0.24 3.71 -0.82
CA LEU A 20 0.30 2.42 -1.48
C LEU A 20 1.76 1.96 -1.55
N ASP A 21 2.04 0.76 -1.07
CA ASP A 21 3.38 0.19 -1.17
C ASP A 21 3.85 0.09 -2.62
N SER A 22 5.12 0.41 -2.83
CA SER A 22 5.74 0.32 -4.15
C SER A 22 5.86 -1.13 -4.58
N ILE A 23 5.46 -1.42 -5.82
CA ILE A 23 5.64 -2.73 -6.44
C ILE A 23 6.89 -2.66 -7.33
N SER A 24 7.86 -3.52 -7.05
CA SER A 24 9.12 -3.56 -7.79
C SER A 24 9.12 -4.64 -8.87
N PHE A 25 9.89 -4.46 -9.94
CA PHE A 25 10.09 -5.51 -10.96
C PHE A 25 10.63 -6.80 -10.35
N ASP A 26 11.51 -6.71 -9.35
CA ASP A 26 12.06 -7.88 -8.64
C ASP A 26 10.96 -8.67 -7.91
N GLU A 27 10.08 -7.98 -7.17
CA GLU A 27 8.93 -8.60 -6.50
C GLU A 27 8.02 -9.32 -7.49
N LEU A 28 7.74 -8.71 -8.64
CA LEU A 28 6.94 -9.33 -9.70
C LEU A 28 7.66 -10.56 -10.29
N ILE A 29 8.94 -10.46 -10.60
CA ILE A 29 9.75 -11.56 -11.15
C ILE A 29 9.77 -12.74 -10.16
N VAL A 30 10.03 -12.48 -8.89
CA VAL A 30 10.04 -13.50 -7.83
C VAL A 30 8.66 -14.12 -7.68
N THR A 31 7.60 -13.32 -7.65
CA THR A 31 6.21 -13.78 -7.51
C THR A 31 5.84 -14.71 -8.66
N VAL A 32 6.12 -14.31 -9.91
CA VAL A 32 5.86 -15.14 -11.09
C VAL A 32 6.71 -16.41 -11.06
N HIS A 33 8.00 -16.32 -10.73
CA HIS A 33 8.87 -17.49 -10.63
C HIS A 33 8.41 -18.51 -9.58
N CYS A 34 7.86 -18.04 -8.45
CA CYS A 34 7.36 -18.90 -7.39
C CYS A 34 5.96 -19.47 -7.66
N ASN A 35 5.08 -18.70 -8.31
CA ASN A 35 3.66 -19.04 -8.43
C ASN A 35 3.26 -19.63 -9.79
N CYS A 36 4.07 -19.44 -10.84
CA CYS A 36 3.73 -19.86 -12.19
C CYS A 36 4.59 -21.05 -12.63
N ARG A 37 3.93 -22.15 -13.02
CA ARG A 37 4.61 -23.32 -13.60
C ARG A 37 5.16 -23.04 -15.01
N GLU A 38 4.47 -22.20 -15.76
CA GLU A 38 4.89 -21.70 -17.06
C GLU A 38 4.89 -20.17 -17.02
N ILE A 39 6.00 -19.56 -17.44
CA ILE A 39 6.14 -18.10 -17.45
C ILE A 39 5.64 -17.60 -18.80
N THR A 40 4.35 -17.24 -18.84
CA THR A 40 3.68 -16.63 -19.99
C THR A 40 3.32 -15.18 -19.69
N GLN A 41 3.03 -14.39 -20.73
CA GLN A 41 2.56 -13.01 -20.55
C GLN A 41 1.31 -12.94 -19.66
N GLU A 42 0.33 -13.82 -19.89
CA GLU A 42 -0.90 -13.87 -19.10
C GLU A 42 -0.60 -14.16 -17.62
N ALA A 43 0.36 -15.05 -17.35
CA ALA A 43 0.77 -15.37 -15.99
C ALA A 43 1.39 -14.15 -15.27
N VAL A 44 2.25 -13.39 -15.96
CA VAL A 44 2.86 -12.16 -15.42
C VAL A 44 1.78 -11.12 -15.11
N GLU A 45 0.86 -10.87 -16.05
CA GLU A 45 -0.24 -9.92 -15.87
C GLU A 45 -1.16 -10.33 -14.72
N LYS A 46 -1.46 -11.62 -14.59
CA LYS A 46 -2.28 -12.16 -13.50
C LYS A 46 -1.62 -11.97 -12.13
N GLU A 47 -0.34 -12.29 -12.00
CA GLU A 47 0.37 -12.13 -10.73
C GLU A 47 0.54 -10.66 -10.36
N LEU A 48 0.79 -9.78 -11.32
CA LEU A 48 0.80 -8.33 -11.08
C LEU A 48 -0.54 -7.84 -10.53
N ASN A 49 -1.65 -8.22 -11.17
CA ASN A 49 -3.00 -7.87 -10.69
C ASN A 49 -3.27 -8.41 -9.29
N ARG A 50 -2.75 -9.60 -8.96
CA ARG A 50 -2.89 -10.18 -7.62
C ARG A 50 -2.12 -9.37 -6.58
N ILE A 51 -0.89 -8.96 -6.87
CA ILE A 51 -0.12 -8.08 -5.99
C ILE A 51 -0.89 -6.77 -5.78
N PHE A 52 -1.37 -6.14 -6.86
CA PHE A 52 -2.17 -4.93 -6.77
C PHE A 52 -3.42 -5.10 -5.91
N ALA A 53 -4.18 -6.19 -6.09
CA ALA A 53 -5.40 -6.42 -5.33
C ALA A 53 -5.14 -6.45 -3.81
N ILE A 54 -4.05 -7.11 -3.39
CA ILE A 54 -3.65 -7.17 -1.98
C ILE A 54 -3.23 -5.78 -1.49
N ARG A 55 -2.34 -5.09 -2.21
CA ARG A 55 -1.83 -3.78 -1.79
C ARG A 55 -2.93 -2.70 -1.77
N ILE A 56 -3.88 -2.75 -2.71
CA ILE A 56 -5.05 -1.86 -2.73
C ILE A 56 -5.94 -2.11 -1.51
N GLN A 57 -6.15 -3.36 -1.13
CA GLN A 57 -6.94 -3.69 0.05
C GLN A 57 -6.27 -3.15 1.33
N ASP A 58 -4.96 -3.31 1.46
CA ASP A 58 -4.19 -2.77 2.59
C ASP A 58 -4.25 -1.23 2.61
N MET A 59 -4.07 -0.60 1.45
CA MET A 59 -4.20 0.85 1.27
C MET A 59 -5.58 1.37 1.69
N GLN A 60 -6.66 0.67 1.31
CA GLN A 60 -8.02 1.03 1.70
C GLN A 60 -8.19 0.98 3.21
N CYS A 61 -7.72 -0.09 3.86
CA CYS A 61 -7.77 -0.20 5.31
C CYS A 61 -6.99 0.94 6.00
N LEU A 62 -5.82 1.29 5.46
CA LEU A 62 -5.00 2.39 5.95
C LEU A 62 -5.70 3.73 5.81
N LEU A 63 -6.33 3.97 4.65
CA LEU A 63 -7.10 5.18 4.38
C LEU A 63 -8.29 5.30 5.35
N GLU A 64 -9.08 4.24 5.52
CA GLU A 64 -10.24 4.23 6.42
C GLU A 64 -9.85 4.55 7.86
N LYS A 65 -8.72 4.04 8.33
CA LYS A 65 -8.18 4.32 9.67
C LYS A 65 -7.74 5.77 9.87
N ASN A 66 -7.36 6.45 8.78
CA ASN A 66 -6.70 7.76 8.81
C ASN A 66 -7.55 8.88 8.18
N ILE A 67 -8.79 8.59 7.78
CA ILE A 67 -9.60 9.54 7.00
C ILE A 67 -9.82 10.86 7.75
N ASP A 68 -10.09 10.80 9.06
CA ASP A 68 -10.31 11.98 9.89
C ASP A 68 -9.03 12.82 10.04
N GLU A 69 -7.89 12.16 10.27
CA GLU A 69 -6.58 12.84 10.38
C GLU A 69 -6.19 13.49 9.06
N ILE A 70 -6.40 12.81 7.93
CA ILE A 70 -6.17 13.35 6.59
C ILE A 70 -7.07 14.57 6.35
N ILE A 71 -8.35 14.50 6.71
CA ILE A 71 -9.29 15.63 6.58
C ILE A 71 -8.84 16.80 7.46
N ALA A 72 -8.42 16.54 8.70
CA ALA A 72 -7.94 17.56 9.62
C ALA A 72 -6.68 18.25 9.09
N GLU A 73 -5.67 17.48 8.67
CA GLU A 73 -4.44 17.99 8.06
C GLU A 73 -4.73 18.77 6.77
N ALA A 74 -5.63 18.29 5.92
CA ALA A 74 -6.00 18.99 4.67
C ALA A 74 -6.81 20.27 4.89
N LYS A 75 -7.42 20.46 6.07
CA LYS A 75 -8.09 21.70 6.46
C LYS A 75 -7.14 22.73 7.05
N LYS A 76 -6.02 22.30 7.66
CA LYS A 76 -4.97 23.20 8.15
C LYS A 76 -4.44 24.03 6.97
N GLY A 77 -4.64 25.34 7.03
CA GLY A 77 -4.25 26.28 5.96
C GLY A 77 -5.36 26.70 4.99
N ARG A 78 -6.60 26.21 5.15
CA ARG A 78 -7.79 26.75 4.43
C ARG A 78 -8.58 27.79 5.23
N GLU A 79 -8.26 27.95 6.51
CA GLU A 79 -8.74 29.07 7.33
C GLU A 79 -7.94 30.33 6.92
N SER A 80 -8.34 30.94 5.81
CA SER A 80 -8.00 32.33 5.45
C SER A 80 -9.22 33.21 5.63
#